data_AF-A0A2V6KY98-F1
#
_entry.id   AF-A0A2V6KY98-F1
#
_cell.length_a   1.000
_cell.length_b   1.000
_cell.length_c   1.000
_cell.angle_alpha   90.00
_cell.angle_beta   90.00
_cell.angle_gamma   90.00
#
_symmetry.space_group_name_H-M   'P 1'
#
loop_
_entity.id
_entity.type
_entity.pdbx_description
1 polymer ?
#
loop_
_entity_poly.entity_id
_entity_poly.type
_entity_poly.pdbx_seq_one_letter_code
_entity_poly.pdbx_strand_id
1 'polypeptide(L)'
;MNTKRLILAIVVAFVVLWVTDFLIHGVWMVPDYRGTQQLWRTDAAMGSRMSWMGLFSGTWAIIMYVVVPMPGSIAAKWFFAGILQTILLGLVTFFVYKPKSAPVKM
;
A
#
# COMPACT_ATOMS: atom_id res chain seq x y z
N MET A 1 20.98 9.41 17.13
CA MET A 1 20.10 9.41 15.95
C MET A 1 20.44 10.64 15.09
N ASN A 2 20.29 10.61 13.76
CA ASN A 2 20.55 11.79 12.92
C ASN A 2 19.61 11.86 11.70
N THR A 3 19.44 13.06 11.15
CA THR A 3 18.55 13.37 10.01
C THR A 3 18.88 12.54 8.76
N LYS A 4 20.16 12.21 8.53
CA LYS A 4 20.57 11.41 7.36
C LYS A 4 19.96 10.01 7.36
N ARG A 5 19.91 9.36 8.54
CA ARG A 5 19.29 8.04 8.70
C ARG A 5 17.77 8.09 8.57
N LEU A 6 17.14 9.18 9.01
CA LEU A 6 15.70 9.37 8.82
C LEU A 6 15.35 9.52 7.34
N ILE A 7 16.07 10.37 6.61
CA ILE A 7 15.89 10.55 5.16
C ILE A 7 16.08 9.22 4.44
N LEU A 8 17.13 8.45 4.79
CA LEU A 8 17.35 7.13 4.20
C LEU A 8 16.17 6.18 4.47
N ALA A 9 15.67 6.12 5.71
CA ALA A 9 14.53 5.27 6.05
C ALA A 9 13.27 5.66 5.26
N ILE A 10 13.00 6.95 5.08
CA ILE A 10 11.87 7.45 4.27
C ILE A 10 12.01 7.00 2.82
N VAL A 11 13.20 7.20 2.21
CA VAL A 11 13.44 6.83 0.81
C VAL A 11 13.29 5.32 0.62
N VAL A 12 13.87 4.51 1.51
CA VAL A 12 13.77 3.05 1.42
C VAL A 12 12.32 2.58 1.61
N ALA A 13 11.61 3.13 2.61
CA ALA A 13 10.20 2.83 2.84
C ALA A 13 9.35 3.16 1.60
N PHE A 14 9.57 4.32 0.98
CA PHE A 14 8.88 4.72 -0.24
C PHE A 14 9.15 3.75 -1.41
N VAL A 15 10.42 3.37 -1.63
CA VAL A 15 10.78 2.41 -2.69
C VAL A 15 10.13 1.05 -2.44
N VAL A 16 10.13 0.56 -1.20
CA VAL A 16 9.48 -0.71 -0.85
C VAL A 16 7.99 -0.65 -1.11
N LEU A 17 7.32 0.42 -0.68
CA LEU A 17 5.90 0.64 -0.96
C LEU A 17 5.63 0.63 -2.47
N TRP A 18 6.38 1.42 -3.24
CA TRP A 18 6.15 1.52 -4.69
C TRP A 18 6.37 0.17 -5.41
N VAL A 19 7.45 -0.54 -5.08
CA VAL A 19 7.75 -1.85 -5.69
C VAL A 19 6.69 -2.88 -5.33
N THR A 20 6.27 -2.93 -4.06
CA THR A 20 5.24 -3.88 -3.63
C THR A 20 3.89 -3.56 -4.23
N ASP A 21 3.47 -2.30 -4.27
CA ASP A 21 2.24 -1.86 -4.94
C ASP A 21 2.26 -2.26 -6.43
N PHE A 22 3.38 -2.03 -7.12
CA PHE A 22 3.51 -2.42 -8.53
C PHE A 22 3.40 -3.94 -8.72
N LEU A 23 4.06 -4.74 -7.87
CA LEU A 23 4.01 -6.19 -7.96
C LEU A 23 2.60 -6.73 -7.62
N ILE A 24 1.94 -6.17 -6.61
CA ILE A 24 0.59 -6.59 -6.20
C ILE A 24 -0.43 -6.16 -7.25
N HIS A 25 -0.52 -4.87 -7.55
CA HIS A 25 -1.59 -4.31 -8.37
C HIS A 25 -1.30 -4.33 -9.87
N GLY A 26 -0.04 -4.13 -10.26
CA GLY A 26 0.42 -4.05 -11.65
C GLY A 26 0.83 -5.39 -12.26
N VAL A 27 1.00 -6.44 -11.45
CA VAL A 27 1.36 -7.79 -11.93
C VAL A 27 0.39 -8.84 -11.43
N TRP A 28 0.33 -9.07 -10.12
CA TRP A 28 -0.40 -10.21 -9.56
C TRP A 28 -1.92 -10.12 -9.73
N MET A 29 -2.48 -8.93 -9.48
CA MET A 29 -3.93 -8.73 -9.46
C MET A 29 -4.53 -8.22 -10.77
N VAL A 30 -3.70 -7.95 -11.79
CA VAL A 30 -4.18 -7.46 -13.09
C VAL A 30 -5.23 -8.38 -13.74
N PRO A 31 -5.09 -9.72 -13.73
CA PRO A 31 -6.12 -10.60 -14.28
C PRO A 31 -7.47 -10.46 -13.57
N ASP A 32 -7.46 -10.35 -12.23
CA ASP A 32 -8.68 -10.18 -11.44
C ASP A 32 -9.35 -8.82 -11.72
N TYR A 33 -8.54 -7.77 -11.85
CA TYR A 33 -9.04 -6.44 -12.21
C TYR A 33 -9.69 -6.43 -13.58
N ARG A 34 -9.02 -6.98 -14.59
CA ARG A 34 -9.57 -7.12 -15.94
C ARG A 34 -10.88 -7.91 -15.96
N GLY A 35 -10.94 -9.00 -15.21
CA GLY A 35 -12.14 -9.84 -15.09
C GLY A 35 -13.31 -9.20 -14.34
N THR A 36 -13.10 -8.05 -13.70
CA THR A 36 -14.14 -7.33 -12.94
C THR A 36 -14.42 -5.93 -13.48
N GLN A 37 -13.79 -5.50 -14.58
CA GLN A 37 -13.96 -4.16 -15.14
C GLN A 37 -15.42 -3.82 -15.44
N GLN A 38 -16.24 -4.81 -15.78
CA GLN A 38 -17.67 -4.66 -16.01
C GLN A 38 -18.47 -4.25 -14.76
N LEU A 39 -17.93 -4.48 -13.57
CA LEU A 39 -18.53 -4.09 -12.29
C LEU A 39 -18.15 -2.66 -11.88
N TRP A 40 -17.18 -2.06 -12.56
CA TRP A 40 -16.63 -0.77 -12.20
C TRP A 40 -17.49 0.36 -12.77
N ARG A 41 -17.49 1.51 -12.10
CA ARG A 41 -18.13 2.72 -12.65
C ARG A 41 -17.37 3.21 -13.87
N THR A 42 -18.07 3.92 -14.76
CA THR A 42 -17.47 4.58 -15.93
C THR A 42 -16.40 5.58 -15.50
N ASP A 43 -15.44 5.84 -16.39
CA ASP A 43 -14.31 6.75 -16.12
C ASP A 43 -14.78 8.15 -15.72
N ALA A 44 -15.86 8.66 -16.33
CA ALA A 44 -16.45 9.94 -15.97
C ALA A 44 -17.01 9.95 -14.54
N ALA A 45 -17.67 8.86 -14.13
CA ALA A 45 -18.20 8.71 -12.78
C ALA A 45 -17.09 8.45 -11.74
N MET A 46 -16.00 7.79 -12.12
CA MET A 46 -14.84 7.61 -11.27
C MET A 46 -14.08 8.94 -11.09
N GLY A 47 -13.84 9.66 -12.19
CA GLY A 47 -13.15 10.95 -12.21
C GLY A 47 -13.84 12.03 -11.38
N SER A 48 -15.17 12.11 -11.41
CA SER A 48 -15.93 13.07 -10.60
C SER A 48 -15.86 12.80 -9.09
N ARG A 49 -15.38 11.62 -8.69
CA ARG A 49 -15.24 11.21 -7.28
C ARG A 49 -13.79 11.20 -6.80
N MET A 50 -12.80 11.34 -7.69
CA MET A 50 -11.36 11.27 -7.37
C MET A 50 -10.93 12.18 -6.23
N SER A 51 -11.48 13.40 -6.13
CA SER A 51 -11.20 14.34 -5.05
C SER A 51 -11.65 13.82 -3.68
N TRP A 52 -12.79 13.13 -3.61
CA TRP A 52 -13.24 12.44 -2.40
C TRP A 52 -12.44 11.18 -2.09
N MET A 53 -11.87 10.53 -3.11
CA MET A 53 -11.04 9.33 -2.95
C MET A 53 -9.69 9.64 -2.29
N GLY A 54 -9.08 10.79 -2.60
CA GLY A 54 -7.82 11.21 -1.98
C GLY A 54 -7.96 11.57 -0.49
N LEU A 55 -9.11 12.09 -0.08
CA LEU A 55 -9.37 12.52 1.30
C LEU A 55 -9.50 11.35 2.29
N PHE A 56 -9.89 10.17 1.80
CA PHE A 56 -10.12 8.95 2.59
C PHE A 56 -9.25 7.77 2.13
N SER A 57 -8.03 8.03 1.66
CA SER A 57 -7.13 7.00 1.10
C SER A 57 -6.88 5.81 2.05
N GLY A 58 -6.86 6.03 3.37
CA GLY A 58 -6.76 4.97 4.38
C GLY A 58 -8.04 4.13 4.55
N THR A 59 -9.19 4.64 4.13
CA THR A 59 -10.51 3.98 4.17
C THR A 59 -10.92 3.42 2.81
N TRP A 60 -10.03 3.55 1.81
CA TRP A 60 -10.26 3.26 0.40
C TRP A 60 -10.81 1.85 0.13
N ALA A 61 -10.24 0.83 0.78
CA ALA A 61 -10.68 -0.56 0.62
C ALA A 61 -12.14 -0.77 1.09
N ILE A 62 -12.55 -0.10 2.17
CA ILE A 62 -13.92 -0.18 2.71
C ILE A 62 -14.89 0.59 1.81
N ILE A 63 -14.49 1.78 1.35
CA ILE A 63 -15.26 2.58 0.40
C ILE A 63 -15.50 1.79 -0.88
N MET A 64 -14.46 1.14 -1.42
CA MET A 64 -14.61 0.33 -2.63
C MET A 64 -15.53 -0.86 -2.44
N TYR A 65 -15.63 -1.47 -1.25
CA TYR A 65 -16.57 -2.57 -1.00
C TYR A 65 -18.05 -2.12 -1.04
N VAL A 66 -18.33 -0.90 -0.59
CA VAL A 66 -19.68 -0.30 -0.62
C VAL A 66 -20.01 0.25 -2.00
N VAL A 67 -19.01 0.82 -2.66
CA VAL A 67 -19.19 1.63 -3.86
C VAL A 67 -19.08 0.75 -5.11
N VAL A 68 -18.23 -0.28 -5.13
CA VAL A 68 -18.06 -1.25 -6.22
C VAL A 68 -18.36 -2.64 -5.65
N PRO A 69 -19.23 -3.47 -6.26
CA PRO A 69 -19.41 -4.84 -5.80
C PRO A 69 -18.12 -5.62 -6.07
N MET A 70 -17.20 -5.57 -5.11
CA MET A 70 -15.89 -6.19 -5.21
C MET A 70 -16.04 -7.67 -4.88
N PRO A 71 -15.64 -8.60 -5.77
CA PRO A 71 -15.66 -10.01 -5.45
C PRO A 71 -14.84 -10.30 -4.19
N GLY A 72 -15.37 -11.17 -3.31
CA GLY A 72 -14.71 -11.51 -2.05
C GLY A 72 -13.29 -12.05 -2.22
N SER A 73 -12.97 -12.66 -3.37
CA SER A 73 -11.62 -13.10 -3.72
C SER A 73 -10.62 -11.95 -3.86
N ILE A 74 -11.02 -10.82 -4.46
CA ILE A 74 -10.19 -9.61 -4.59
C ILE A 74 -9.99 -8.97 -3.23
N ALA A 75 -11.06 -8.89 -2.43
CA ALA A 75 -11.00 -8.34 -1.07
C ALA A 75 -10.04 -9.14 -0.18
N ALA A 76 -10.10 -10.48 -0.23
CA ALA A 76 -9.17 -11.34 0.50
C ALA A 76 -7.72 -11.14 0.06
N LYS A 77 -7.46 -11.06 -1.26
CA LYS A 77 -6.12 -10.77 -1.79
C LYS A 77 -5.59 -9.43 -1.26
N TRP A 78 -6.41 -8.36 -1.26
CA TRP A 78 -6.01 -7.05 -0.72
C TRP A 78 -5.67 -7.12 0.75
N PHE A 79 -6.49 -7.82 1.54
CA PHE A 79 -6.27 -7.95 2.98
C PHE A 79 -4.94 -8.64 3.30
N PHE A 80 -4.69 -9.81 2.71
CA PHE A 80 -3.46 -10.56 2.97
C PHE A 80 -2.23 -9.88 2.36
N ALA A 81 -2.35 -9.28 1.16
CA ALA A 81 -1.28 -8.50 0.56
C ALA A 81 -0.92 -7.29 1.43
N GLY A 82 -1.92 -6.59 1.98
CA GLY A 82 -1.71 -5.45 2.88
C GLY A 82 -1.02 -5.86 4.18
N ILE A 83 -1.38 -6.99 4.78
CA ILE A 83 -0.68 -7.53 5.95
C ILE A 83 0.78 -7.84 5.61
N LEU A 84 1.03 -8.54 4.50
CA LEU A 84 2.38 -8.90 4.10
C LEU A 84 3.23 -7.65 3.81
N GLN A 85 2.67 -6.68 3.10
CA GLN A 85 3.32 -5.41 2.77
C GLN A 85 3.63 -4.57 4.02
N THR A 86 2.70 -4.51 4.98
CA THR A 86 2.93 -3.77 6.24
C THR A 86 3.98 -4.45 7.12
N ILE A 87 3.99 -5.77 7.20
CA ILE A 87 5.06 -6.54 7.89
C ILE A 87 6.41 -6.26 7.22
N LEU A 88 6.49 -6.38 5.89
CA LEU A 88 7.71 -6.13 5.14
C LEU A 88 8.23 -4.70 5.36
N LEU A 89 7.34 -3.71 5.26
CA LEU A 89 7.70 -2.31 5.50
C LEU A 89 8.21 -2.08 6.91
N GLY A 90 7.57 -2.68 7.92
CA GLY A 90 7.99 -2.61 9.32
C GLY A 90 9.39 -3.20 9.52
N LEU A 91 9.65 -4.39 8.96
CA LEU A 91 10.96 -5.04 9.02
C LEU A 91 12.04 -4.20 8.35
N VAL A 92 11.80 -3.75 7.11
CA VAL A 92 12.77 -2.93 6.37
C VAL A 92 13.06 -1.63 7.11
N THR A 93 12.02 -0.93 7.57
CA THR A 93 12.19 0.32 8.31
C THR A 93 12.96 0.09 9.61
N PHE A 94 12.68 -0.99 10.35
CA PHE A 94 13.41 -1.35 11.55
C PHE A 94 14.91 -1.54 11.28
N PHE A 95 15.27 -2.33 10.26
CA PHE A 95 16.68 -2.60 9.96
C PHE A 95 17.42 -1.38 9.42
N VAL A 96 16.76 -0.53 8.63
CA VAL A 96 17.35 0.71 8.10
C VAL A 96 17.49 1.77 9.20
N TYR A 97 16.52 1.87 10.10
CA TYR A 97 16.46 2.91 11.12
C TYR A 97 17.11 2.52 12.46
N LYS A 98 17.52 1.25 12.64
CA LYS A 98 18.16 0.74 13.87
C LYS A 98 19.28 1.68 14.35
N PRO A 99 19.23 2.19 15.60
CA PRO A 99 20.28 3.06 16.14
C PRO A 99 21.63 2.33 16.17
N LYS A 100 22.74 3.07 16.00
CA LYS A 100 24.06 2.54 16.40
C LYS A 100 24.02 2.31 17.91
N SER A 101 24.45 1.14 18.38
CA SER A 101 24.56 0.84 19.80
C SER A 101 25.37 1.93 20.49
N ALA A 102 24.89 2.41 21.64
CA ALA A 102 25.68 3.33 22.46
C ALA A 102 26.94 2.58 22.94
N PRO A 103 28.12 3.23 22.96
CA PRO A 103 29.29 2.63 23.58
C PRO A 103 28.98 2.37 25.05
N VAL A 104 29.17 1.13 25.49
CA VAL A 104 29.11 0.78 26.91
C VAL A 104 30.28 1.48 27.58
N LYS A 105 30.00 2.45 28.47
CA LYS A 105 31.03 2.98 29.37
C LYS A 105 31.32 1.87 30.38
N MET A 106 32.49 1.26 30.28
CA MET A 106 33.07 0.47 31.37
C MET A 106 33.73 1.41 32.37
#